data_AF-A0A1G7M6M4-F1
#
_entry.id   AF-A0A1G7M6M4-F1
#
_cell.length_a   1.000
_cell.length_b   1.000
_cell.length_c   1.000
_cell.angle_alpha   90.00
_cell.angle_beta   90.00
_cell.angle_gamma   90.00
#
_symmetry.space_group_name_H-M   'P 1'
#
loop_
_entity.id
_entity.type
_entity.pdbx_description
1 polymer ?
#
loop_
_entity_poly.entity_id
_entity_poly.type
_entity_poly.pdbx_seq_one_letter_code
_entity_poly.pdbx_strand_id
1 'polypeptide(L)'
;EKMKAEIRKRDKIVRDEDIESLFLLDDNSDFSIALYEILVNRHEKNPNSLNSVQLNLFLCMHLENAGQADSILTFLQEWFPKQKRQVIKSLSEIGATKSAEIIEQAIALLPENDSWFFESSDENSERLMMEFDSEFSSYPDGPKKDLYREYAEKNRNEL
;
A
#
# COMPACT_ATOMS: atom_id res chain seq x y z
N GLU A 1 -1.50 11.15 -28.69
CA GLU A 1 -0.35 10.30 -29.07
C GLU A 1 0.63 10.03 -27.94
N LYS A 2 1.31 11.03 -27.35
CA LYS A 2 2.32 10.80 -26.28
C LYS A 2 1.80 10.01 -25.06
N MET A 3 0.71 10.48 -24.43
CA MET A 3 0.08 9.80 -23.29
C MET A 3 -0.34 8.35 -23.60
N LYS A 4 -0.82 8.08 -24.82
CA LYS A 4 -1.20 6.72 -25.25
C LYS A 4 0.04 5.81 -25.39
N ALA A 5 1.17 6.37 -25.79
CA ALA A 5 2.43 5.62 -25.89
C ALA A 5 3.01 5.29 -24.51
N GLU A 6 2.93 6.22 -23.56
CA GLU A 6 3.35 6.01 -22.16
C GLU A 6 2.53 4.89 -21.49
N ILE A 7 1.20 4.93 -21.63
CA ILE A 7 0.32 3.85 -21.13
C ILE A 7 0.69 2.51 -21.76
N ARG A 8 0.85 2.43 -23.10
CA ARG A 8 1.24 1.18 -23.77
C ARG A 8 2.62 0.66 -23.31
N LYS A 9 3.55 1.56 -23.00
CA LYS A 9 4.86 1.19 -22.45
C LYS A 9 4.67 0.54 -21.07
N ARG A 10 3.87 1.15 -20.21
CA ARG A 10 3.55 0.63 -18.88
C ARG A 10 2.85 -0.72 -18.94
N ASP A 11 1.79 -0.84 -19.76
CA ASP A 11 1.03 -2.10 -19.92
C ASP A 11 1.93 -3.23 -20.41
N LYS A 12 2.91 -2.92 -21.27
CA LYS A 12 3.90 -3.90 -21.72
C LYS A 12 4.80 -4.35 -20.57
N ILE A 13 5.31 -3.42 -19.76
CA ILE A 13 6.13 -3.73 -18.58
C ILE A 13 5.38 -4.64 -17.62
N VAL A 14 4.11 -4.32 -17.33
CA VAL A 14 3.28 -5.10 -16.41
C VAL A 14 3.01 -6.51 -16.95
N ARG A 15 2.58 -6.62 -18.20
CA ARG A 15 2.25 -7.91 -18.82
C ARG A 15 3.46 -8.85 -18.91
N ASP A 16 4.62 -8.29 -19.24
CA ASP A 16 5.84 -9.07 -19.44
C ASP A 16 6.64 -9.22 -18.12
N GLU A 17 6.17 -8.62 -17.01
CA GLU A 17 6.86 -8.48 -15.72
C GLU A 17 8.32 -7.99 -15.86
N ASP A 18 8.55 -7.03 -16.76
CA ASP A 18 9.88 -6.52 -17.09
C ASP A 18 10.40 -5.55 -16.03
N ILE A 19 10.93 -6.10 -14.93
CA ILE A 19 11.49 -5.33 -13.81
C ILE A 19 12.63 -4.42 -14.26
N GLU A 20 13.46 -4.82 -15.22
CA GLU A 20 14.54 -3.96 -15.71
C GLU A 20 13.97 -2.68 -16.36
N SER A 21 12.97 -2.82 -17.23
CA SER A 21 12.29 -1.68 -17.86
C SER A 21 11.43 -0.87 -16.89
N LEU A 22 10.91 -1.48 -15.83
CA LEU A 22 10.19 -0.79 -14.75
C LEU A 22 11.04 0.34 -14.15
N PHE A 23 12.30 0.05 -13.82
CA PHE A 23 13.23 1.04 -13.27
C PHE A 23 13.66 2.13 -14.26
N LEU A 24 13.37 1.98 -15.55
CA LEU A 24 13.60 2.98 -16.59
C LEU A 24 12.39 3.92 -16.81
N LEU A 25 11.39 3.88 -15.93
CA LEU A 25 10.31 4.86 -15.91
C LEU A 25 10.79 6.12 -15.18
N ASP A 26 10.64 7.27 -15.83
CA ASP A 26 11.11 8.55 -15.28
C ASP A 26 10.17 9.08 -14.19
N ASP A 27 8.86 8.85 -14.33
CA ASP A 27 7.86 9.27 -13.36
C ASP A 27 7.63 8.20 -12.27
N ASN A 28 7.69 8.62 -11.01
CA ASN A 28 7.48 7.73 -9.86
C ASN A 28 6.05 7.21 -9.75
N SER A 29 5.07 7.93 -10.31
CA SER A 29 3.68 7.49 -10.33
C SER A 29 3.49 6.37 -11.34
N ASP A 30 4.03 6.50 -12.56
CA ASP A 30 4.05 5.42 -13.56
C ASP A 30 4.78 4.18 -13.03
N PHE A 31 5.93 4.37 -12.37
CA PHE A 31 6.66 3.31 -11.68
C PHE A 31 5.78 2.60 -10.63
N SER A 32 5.17 3.37 -9.72
CA SER A 32 4.39 2.81 -8.61
C SER A 32 3.15 2.07 -9.10
N ILE A 33 2.46 2.61 -10.13
CA ILE A 33 1.31 1.96 -10.75
C ILE A 33 1.72 0.62 -11.39
N ALA A 34 2.79 0.62 -12.19
CA ALA A 34 3.26 -0.60 -12.84
C ALA A 34 3.72 -1.66 -11.84
N LEU A 35 4.48 -1.25 -10.82
CA LEU A 35 4.94 -2.13 -9.75
C LEU A 35 3.74 -2.72 -8.99
N TYR A 36 2.76 -1.89 -8.63
CA TYR A 36 1.54 -2.33 -7.97
C TYR A 36 0.79 -3.38 -8.80
N GLU A 37 0.55 -3.11 -10.08
CA GLU A 37 -0.14 -4.05 -10.97
C GLU A 37 0.62 -5.39 -11.10
N ILE A 38 1.96 -5.38 -11.17
CA ILE A 38 2.78 -6.60 -11.17
C ILE A 38 2.57 -7.39 -9.87
N LEU A 39 2.65 -6.72 -8.71
CA LEU A 39 2.52 -7.37 -7.41
C LEU A 39 1.10 -7.93 -7.18
N VAL A 40 0.06 -7.20 -7.62
CA VAL A 40 -1.33 -7.67 -7.62
C VAL A 40 -1.47 -8.93 -8.48
N ASN A 41 -1.00 -8.90 -9.73
CA ASN A 41 -1.10 -10.04 -10.64
C ASN A 41 -0.41 -11.29 -10.07
N ARG A 42 0.77 -11.12 -9.43
CA ARG A 42 1.48 -12.21 -8.75
C ARG A 42 0.67 -12.79 -7.60
N HIS A 43 0.16 -11.93 -6.71
CA HIS A 43 -0.64 -12.33 -5.55
C HIS A 43 -1.96 -12.99 -5.95
N GLU A 44 -2.66 -12.48 -6.97
CA GLU A 44 -3.90 -13.09 -7.49
C GLU A 44 -3.64 -14.49 -8.07
N LYS A 45 -2.52 -14.66 -8.77
CA LYS A 45 -2.12 -15.96 -9.32
C LYS A 45 -1.72 -16.95 -8.20
N ASN A 46 -1.02 -16.48 -7.17
CA ASN A 46 -0.66 -17.26 -6.00
C ASN A 46 -0.44 -16.33 -4.77
N PRO A 47 -1.33 -16.34 -3.76
CA PRO A 47 -1.23 -15.46 -2.61
C PRO A 47 0.07 -15.57 -1.80
N ASN A 48 0.79 -16.70 -1.92
CA ASN A 48 2.04 -16.95 -1.22
C ASN A 48 3.29 -16.76 -2.10
N SER A 49 3.16 -16.19 -3.31
CA SER A 49 4.31 -16.02 -4.21
C SER A 49 5.21 -14.84 -3.88
N LEU A 50 4.69 -13.84 -3.16
CA LEU A 50 5.45 -12.64 -2.85
C LEU A 50 6.51 -12.94 -1.78
N ASN A 51 7.75 -12.57 -2.03
CA ASN A 51 8.78 -12.55 -0.99
C ASN A 51 8.52 -11.38 -0.01
N SER A 52 9.36 -11.22 1.02
CA SER A 52 9.17 -10.20 2.04
C SER A 52 9.20 -8.77 1.50
N VAL A 53 10.11 -8.47 0.57
CA VAL A 53 10.25 -7.13 -0.06
C VAL A 53 8.99 -6.80 -0.86
N GLN A 54 8.56 -7.73 -1.71
CA GLN A 54 7.38 -7.61 -2.54
C GLN A 54 6.11 -7.50 -1.69
N LEU A 55 6.00 -8.28 -0.61
CA LEU A 55 4.87 -8.22 0.32
C LEU A 55 4.80 -6.86 1.03
N ASN A 56 5.94 -6.30 1.44
CA ASN A 56 5.99 -4.98 2.06
C ASN A 56 5.43 -3.90 1.13
N LEU A 57 5.91 -3.86 -0.12
CA LEU A 57 5.41 -2.93 -1.13
C LEU A 57 3.92 -3.15 -1.41
N PHE A 58 3.53 -4.40 -1.61
CA PHE A 58 2.14 -4.79 -1.90
C PHE A 58 1.16 -4.32 -0.81
N LEU A 59 1.48 -4.55 0.46
CA LEU A 59 0.63 -4.14 1.58
C LEU A 59 0.56 -2.62 1.72
N CYS A 60 1.70 -1.93 1.63
CA CYS A 60 1.73 -0.48 1.75
C CYS A 60 0.97 0.22 0.61
N MET A 61 1.05 -0.29 -0.62
CA MET A 61 0.33 0.25 -1.78
C MET A 61 -1.17 -0.06 -1.71
N HIS A 62 -1.58 -1.26 -1.27
CA HIS A 62 -3.01 -1.55 -1.05
C HIS A 62 -3.61 -0.68 0.03
N LEU A 63 -2.88 -0.44 1.13
CA LEU A 63 -3.36 0.41 2.21
C LEU A 63 -3.48 1.87 1.75
N GLU A 64 -2.52 2.38 0.96
CA GLU A 64 -2.65 3.69 0.33
C GLU A 64 -3.90 3.76 -0.55
N ASN A 65 -4.09 2.78 -1.44
CA ASN A 65 -5.26 2.74 -2.32
C ASN A 65 -6.57 2.71 -1.52
N ALA A 66 -6.63 1.95 -0.42
CA ALA A 66 -7.81 1.93 0.45
C ALA A 66 -8.08 3.30 1.06
N GLY A 67 -7.08 3.93 1.70
CA GLY A 67 -7.24 5.23 2.33
C GLY A 67 -7.56 6.37 1.35
N GLN A 68 -7.07 6.28 0.11
CA GLN A 68 -7.35 7.31 -0.91
C GLN A 68 -8.70 7.11 -1.61
N ALA A 69 -9.18 5.88 -1.73
CA ALA A 69 -10.44 5.57 -2.42
C ALA A 69 -11.66 5.54 -1.48
N ASP A 70 -11.44 5.19 -0.21
CA ASP A 70 -12.50 4.97 0.77
C ASP A 70 -11.99 5.25 2.18
N SER A 71 -11.43 4.24 2.86
CA SER A 71 -10.81 4.40 4.17
C SER A 71 -9.71 3.36 4.44
N ILE A 72 -8.77 3.68 5.32
CA ILE A 72 -7.84 2.74 5.94
C ILE A 72 -8.57 1.57 6.62
N LEU A 73 -9.81 1.78 7.10
CA LEU A 73 -10.61 0.75 7.75
C LEU A 73 -10.93 -0.41 6.79
N THR A 74 -11.19 -0.09 5.52
CA THR A 74 -11.47 -1.05 4.44
C THR A 74 -10.30 -2.02 4.26
N PHE A 75 -9.05 -1.51 4.29
CA PHE A 75 -7.88 -2.37 4.30
C PHE A 75 -7.80 -3.23 5.57
N LEU A 76 -8.00 -2.61 6.74
CA LEU A 76 -7.77 -3.23 8.04
C LEU A 76 -8.82 -4.28 8.43
N GLN A 77 -10.05 -4.20 7.94
CA GLN A 77 -11.12 -5.15 8.27
C GLN A 77 -11.58 -6.01 7.08
N GLU A 78 -11.56 -5.48 5.85
CA GLU A 78 -12.10 -6.20 4.69
C GLU A 78 -11.00 -6.88 3.87
N TRP A 79 -10.01 -6.12 3.40
CA TRP A 79 -9.08 -6.64 2.40
C TRP A 79 -7.98 -7.50 3.02
N PHE A 80 -7.36 -7.02 4.10
CA PHE A 80 -6.22 -7.71 4.73
C PHE A 80 -6.27 -7.73 6.27
N PRO A 81 -7.37 -8.20 6.89
CA PRO A 81 -7.52 -8.19 8.35
C PRO A 81 -6.46 -9.00 9.11
N LYS A 82 -5.81 -9.97 8.45
CA LYS A 82 -4.73 -10.78 9.03
C LYS A 82 -3.36 -10.10 8.97
N GLN A 83 -3.21 -9.01 8.22
CA GLN A 83 -1.93 -8.35 7.95
C GLN A 83 -1.73 -7.06 8.76
N LYS A 84 -2.64 -6.71 9.69
CA LYS A 84 -2.59 -5.51 10.54
C LYS A 84 -1.20 -5.25 11.15
N ARG A 85 -0.56 -6.27 11.73
CA ARG A 85 0.80 -6.14 12.30
C ARG A 85 1.90 -6.08 11.25
N GLN A 86 1.71 -6.76 10.12
CA GLN A 86 2.70 -6.78 9.06
C GLN A 86 2.76 -5.41 8.37
N VAL A 87 1.61 -4.77 8.10
CA VAL A 87 1.59 -3.48 7.40
C VAL A 87 2.27 -2.36 8.20
N ILE A 88 2.20 -2.37 9.53
CA ILE A 88 2.96 -1.43 10.38
C ILE A 88 4.48 -1.60 10.16
N LYS A 89 4.96 -2.86 10.15
CA LYS A 89 6.36 -3.17 9.87
C LYS A 89 6.75 -2.74 8.47
N SER A 90 5.92 -3.07 7.47
CA SER A 90 6.13 -2.69 6.08
C SER A 90 6.24 -1.18 5.91
N LEU A 91 5.35 -0.39 6.53
CA LEU A 91 5.39 1.07 6.50
C LEU A 91 6.69 1.61 7.10
N SER A 92 7.09 1.08 8.26
CA SER A 92 8.35 1.47 8.90
C SER A 92 9.56 1.11 8.04
N GLU A 93 9.55 -0.05 7.38
CA GLU A 93 10.66 -0.53 6.55
C GLU A 93 10.84 0.29 5.27
N ILE A 94 9.76 0.76 4.66
CA ILE A 94 9.82 1.69 3.52
C ILE A 94 10.11 3.15 3.93
N GLY A 95 10.25 3.44 5.23
CA GLY A 95 10.52 4.78 5.75
C GLY A 95 9.28 5.64 6.01
N ALA A 96 8.07 5.10 5.92
CA ALA A 96 6.80 5.78 6.20
C ALA A 96 6.45 5.69 7.71
N THR A 97 7.31 6.22 8.56
CA THR A 97 7.22 6.02 10.02
C THR A 97 5.98 6.66 10.63
N LYS A 98 5.58 7.86 10.20
CA LYS A 98 4.37 8.50 10.75
C LYS A 98 3.11 7.78 10.30
N SER A 99 3.07 7.33 9.06
CA SER A 99 2.00 6.48 8.56
C SER A 99 1.90 5.18 9.37
N ALA A 100 3.03 4.59 9.77
CA ALA A 100 3.04 3.39 10.62
C ALA A 100 2.43 3.66 12.00
N GLU A 101 2.76 4.80 12.63
CA GLU A 101 2.21 5.23 13.92
C GLU A 101 0.69 5.45 13.84
N ILE A 102 0.20 6.13 12.80
CA ILE A 102 -1.24 6.37 12.58
C ILE A 102 -2.00 5.04 12.43
N ILE A 103 -1.44 4.11 11.64
CA ILE A 103 -2.07 2.80 11.43
C ILE A 103 -2.05 1.94 12.70
N GLU A 104 -0.99 2.03 13.50
CA GLU A 104 -0.95 1.39 14.82
C GLU A 104 -2.05 1.93 15.74
N GLN A 105 -2.26 3.25 15.77
CA GLN A 105 -3.33 3.88 16.53
C GLN A 105 -4.72 3.49 16.00
N ALA A 106 -4.93 3.44 14.69
CA ALA A 106 -6.18 3.00 14.09
C ALA A 106 -6.49 1.53 14.43
N ILE A 107 -5.48 0.65 14.40
CA ILE A 107 -5.63 -0.76 14.80
C ILE A 107 -6.02 -0.89 16.27
N ALA A 108 -5.51 -0.02 17.15
CA ALA A 108 -5.86 -0.03 18.57
C ALA A 108 -7.33 0.32 18.85
N LEU A 109 -8.03 0.93 17.89
CA LEU A 109 -9.48 1.18 17.97
C LEU A 109 -10.32 -0.03 17.54
N LEU A 110 -9.73 -1.03 16.88
CA LEU A 110 -10.47 -2.17 16.36
C LEU A 110 -10.86 -3.14 17.49
N PRO A 111 -12.03 -3.79 17.38
CA PRO A 111 -12.44 -4.82 18.33
C PRO A 111 -11.47 -6.02 18.35
N GLU A 112 -11.11 -6.53 19.53
CA GLU A 112 -10.19 -7.67 19.69
C GLU A 112 -10.80 -9.00 19.20
N ASN A 113 -12.14 -9.10 19.18
CA ASN A 113 -12.89 -10.29 18.76
C ASN A 113 -13.12 -10.36 17.24
N ASP A 114 -12.46 -9.49 16.46
CA ASP A 114 -12.62 -9.34 15.02
C ASP A 114 -14.05 -8.98 14.56
N SER A 115 -14.91 -8.45 15.46
CA SER A 115 -16.18 -7.85 15.03
C SER A 115 -15.96 -6.58 14.20
N TRP A 116 -16.98 -6.18 13.43
CA TRP A 116 -16.90 -4.95 12.66
C TRP A 116 -16.75 -3.75 13.59
N PHE A 117 -15.93 -2.76 13.21
CA PHE A 117 -15.66 -1.60 14.05
C PHE A 117 -16.96 -0.88 14.48
N PHE A 118 -17.87 -0.66 13.53
CA PHE A 118 -19.16 0.00 13.76
C PHE A 118 -20.19 -0.81 14.57
N GLU A 119 -19.93 -2.09 14.88
CA GLU A 119 -20.83 -2.87 15.74
C GLU A 119 -20.64 -2.57 17.23
N SER A 120 -19.48 -2.03 17.62
CA SER A 120 -19.11 -1.78 19.01
C SER A 120 -18.43 -0.44 19.25
N SER A 121 -18.30 0.41 18.22
CA SER A 121 -17.74 1.74 18.34
C SER A 121 -18.66 2.69 19.13
N ASP A 122 -18.06 3.73 19.69
CA ASP A 122 -18.74 4.93 20.17
C ASP A 122 -18.36 6.16 19.33
N GLU A 123 -19.06 7.27 19.54
CA GLU A 123 -18.83 8.54 18.82
C GLU A 123 -17.37 9.00 18.87
N ASN A 124 -16.66 8.74 19.97
CA ASN A 124 -15.28 9.17 20.10
C ASN A 124 -14.33 8.28 19.29
N SER A 125 -14.51 6.97 19.33
CA SER A 125 -13.72 6.03 18.53
C SER A 125 -13.94 6.25 17.03
N GLU A 126 -15.18 6.51 16.59
CA GLU A 126 -15.48 6.82 15.19
C GLU A 126 -14.82 8.11 14.74
N ARG A 127 -14.88 9.16 15.56
CA ARG A 127 -14.19 10.43 15.30
C ARG A 127 -12.68 10.23 15.16
N LEU A 128 -12.06 9.45 16.05
CA LEU A 128 -10.62 9.15 15.98
C LEU A 128 -10.27 8.34 14.74
N MET A 129 -11.09 7.34 14.36
CA MET A 129 -10.87 6.57 13.13
C MET A 129 -10.88 7.48 11.89
N MET A 130 -11.84 8.41 11.80
CA MET A 130 -11.90 9.40 10.72
C MET A 130 -10.70 10.36 10.73
N GLU A 131 -10.22 10.74 11.91
CA GLU A 131 -9.02 11.58 12.08
C GLU A 131 -7.78 10.84 11.56
N PHE A 132 -7.57 9.59 11.97
CA PHE A 132 -6.45 8.76 11.49
C PHE A 132 -6.52 8.48 10.00
N ASP A 133 -7.71 8.22 9.47
CA ASP A 133 -7.94 8.07 8.03
C ASP A 133 -7.51 9.31 7.26
N SER A 134 -8.00 10.49 7.69
CA SER A 134 -7.66 11.77 7.08
C SER A 134 -6.17 12.10 7.20
N GLU A 135 -5.55 11.85 8.36
CA GLU A 135 -4.13 12.10 8.58
C GLU A 135 -3.27 11.21 7.70
N PHE A 136 -3.56 9.90 7.63
CA PHE A 136 -2.86 8.98 6.75
C PHE A 136 -2.97 9.40 5.29
N SER A 137 -4.17 9.80 4.86
CA SER A 137 -4.45 10.23 3.49
C SER A 137 -3.89 11.62 3.15
N SER A 138 -3.43 12.38 4.14
CA SER A 138 -2.72 13.65 3.96
C SER A 138 -1.23 13.50 3.62
N TYR A 139 -0.73 12.25 3.53
CA TYR A 139 0.66 11.91 3.25
C TYR A 139 1.64 12.49 4.29
N PRO A 140 1.58 12.02 5.56
CA PRO A 140 2.36 12.61 6.66
C PRO A 140 3.88 12.42 6.49
N ASP A 141 4.29 11.41 5.71
CA ASP A 141 5.67 11.11 5.34
C ASP A 141 6.07 11.66 3.95
N GLY A 142 5.19 12.44 3.31
CA GLY A 142 5.35 12.88 1.93
C GLY A 142 4.80 11.88 0.89
N PRO A 143 4.97 12.17 -0.41
CA PRO A 143 4.41 11.33 -1.48
C PRO A 143 4.93 9.89 -1.42
N LYS A 144 4.03 8.90 -1.24
CA LYS A 144 4.45 7.51 -1.04
C LYS A 144 5.11 6.89 -2.25
N LYS A 145 4.74 7.34 -3.46
CA LYS A 145 5.40 6.93 -4.71
C LYS A 145 6.93 7.08 -4.67
N ASP A 146 7.42 8.10 -3.96
CA ASP A 146 8.86 8.33 -3.82
C ASP A 146 9.48 7.31 -2.87
N LEU A 147 8.81 7.03 -1.74
CA LEU A 147 9.21 5.99 -0.78
C LEU A 147 9.20 4.59 -1.39
N TYR A 148 8.18 4.27 -2.19
CA TYR A 148 8.09 3.00 -2.89
C TYR A 148 9.23 2.79 -3.87
N ARG A 149 9.55 3.82 -4.67
CA ARG A 149 10.69 3.74 -5.59
C ARG A 149 12.00 3.62 -4.83
N GLU A 150 12.23 4.42 -3.80
CA GLU A 150 13.46 4.34 -3.01
C GLU A 150 13.66 2.95 -2.39
N TYR A 151 12.61 2.38 -1.79
CA TYR A 151 12.67 1.04 -1.22
C TYR A 151 12.86 -0.04 -2.29
N ALA A 152 12.18 0.09 -3.43
CA ALA A 152 12.31 -0.81 -4.56
C ALA A 152 13.72 -0.78 -5.17
N GLU A 153 14.33 0.40 -5.32
CA GLU A 153 15.71 0.53 -5.84
C GLU A 153 16.74 -0.11 -4.91
N LYS A 154 16.59 0.07 -3.59
CA LYS A 154 17.46 -0.57 -2.59
C LYS A 154 17.37 -2.11 -2.63
N ASN A 155 16.21 -2.64 -3.04
CA ASN A 155 15.93 -4.07 -3.06
C ASN A 155 15.71 -4.61 -4.48
N ARG A 156 16.34 -3.98 -5.49
CA ARG A 156 16.09 -4.27 -6.91
C ARG A 156 16.20 -5.75 -7.31
N ASN A 157 17.13 -6.48 -6.68
CA ASN A 157 17.36 -7.90 -6.96
C ASN A 157 16.29 -8.84 -6.35
N GLU A 158 15.47 -8.33 -5.44
CA GLU A 158 14.40 -9.06 -4.76
C GLU A 158 13.02 -8.74 -5.37
N LEU A 159 12.97 -7.97 -6.46
CA LEU A 159 11.73 -7.59 -7.14
C LEU A 159 11.37 -8.51 -8.30
#